data_AF-A0A534TTL7-F1
#
_entry.id   AF-A0A534TTL7-F1
#
_cell.length_a   1.000
_cell.length_b   1.000
_cell.length_c   1.000
_cell.angle_alpha   90.00
_cell.angle_beta   90.00
_cell.angle_gamma   90.00
#
_symmetry.space_group_name_H-M   'P 1'
#
loop_
_entity.id
_entity.type
_entity.pdbx_description
1 polymer ?
#
loop_
_entity_poly.entity_id
_entity_poly.type
_entity_poly.pdbx_seq_one_letter_code
_entity_poly.pdbx_strand_id
1 'polypeptide(L)'
;MSAPVIPQVSALAAAPVTAEPLRADEIAEMRVHLAFIRDYKDVLRLKLNAAEDLLVNGQREPTDRGVCHHLLGKVDRAVVESAIGREPLRSNPAARARMLAGAIRLTADPSVLLTYLETLPQVRSHTEAAQAFGEVVARLDFESVSASRLGRLLQVLIETFTGHERVQVLFSLLAGAAFARAFDAALPSLAPAVVEAFAPLRAVHRRAAAGVGGDQESAAWLRAGIEQLLSAPDPVLRGYGEPLRIAILELALETGTAAELADRAAGVLLSSLPSAGRTYARLAMRRAAQLLGRHADDRARAVLDELRRSQPSFRLAEHWRDALDARRIGRIALRSPGVGAGRLVSGFWLDAQRPVWVRTAGLDAGERLAREAALQRALALPGVAPVVEDGVASGSAYVAVVGDGEPLVVDADLRSATALAIAAATTRILRALALAGVALPDAAPERFLHTRGPAAGVVLADLDGATTSDDAAAANAIAARALAGRVVTNAAVAELPEHTREALAAALTGSATLDALARALDEAALRAPHG
;
A
#
# COMPACT_ATOMS: atom_id res chain seq x y z
N MET A 1 -36.34 -20.34 -13.19
CA MET A 1 -35.17 -21.08 -12.66
C MET A 1 -34.51 -21.75 -13.84
N SER A 2 -33.37 -21.26 -14.30
CA SER A 2 -32.61 -21.92 -15.38
C SER A 2 -32.05 -23.24 -14.85
N ALA A 3 -32.21 -24.31 -15.62
CA ALA A 3 -31.55 -25.59 -15.33
C ALA A 3 -30.03 -25.36 -15.22
N PRO A 4 -29.33 -26.02 -14.27
CA PRO A 4 -27.88 -25.87 -14.16
C PRO A 4 -27.22 -26.26 -15.49
N VAL A 5 -26.38 -25.36 -16.01
CA VAL A 5 -25.73 -25.47 -17.33
C VAL A 5 -24.68 -26.61 -17.34
N ILE A 6 -24.23 -27.06 -16.17
CA ILE A 6 -23.54 -28.33 -15.96
C ILE A 6 -24.05 -28.98 -14.66
N PRO A 7 -24.28 -30.29 -14.64
CA PRO A 7 -24.71 -30.99 -13.44
C PRO A 7 -23.58 -31.14 -12.39
N GLN A 8 -23.96 -30.98 -11.11
CA GLN A 8 -23.14 -31.29 -9.93
C GLN A 8 -22.60 -32.74 -9.99
N VAL A 9 -21.49 -33.02 -9.28
CA VAL A 9 -21.01 -34.42 -9.12
C VAL A 9 -22.18 -35.24 -8.62
N SER A 10 -22.38 -36.41 -9.24
CA SER A 10 -23.50 -37.27 -8.93
C SER A 10 -23.55 -37.57 -7.44
N ALA A 11 -24.64 -37.21 -6.77
CA ALA A 11 -24.81 -37.49 -5.34
C ALA A 11 -24.74 -39.00 -5.10
N LEU A 12 -25.28 -39.76 -6.05
CA LEU A 12 -25.15 -41.20 -6.13
C LEU A 12 -23.69 -41.66 -6.30
N ALA A 13 -22.89 -41.07 -7.19
CA ALA A 13 -21.50 -41.51 -7.39
C ALA A 13 -20.59 -41.21 -6.17
N ALA A 14 -20.92 -40.18 -5.40
CA ALA A 14 -20.20 -39.78 -4.19
C ALA A 14 -20.67 -40.51 -2.91
N ALA A 15 -21.83 -41.17 -2.95
CA ALA A 15 -22.40 -41.84 -1.77
C ALA A 15 -21.60 -43.10 -1.36
N PRO A 16 -21.52 -43.41 -0.05
CA PRO A 16 -20.98 -44.69 0.39
C PRO A 16 -21.88 -45.85 -0.06
N VAL A 17 -21.27 -46.97 -0.43
CA VAL A 17 -22.01 -48.18 -0.81
C VAL A 17 -22.63 -48.79 0.45
N THR A 18 -23.96 -48.72 0.54
CA THR A 18 -24.75 -49.39 1.58
C THR A 18 -25.52 -50.58 0.99
N ALA A 19 -26.04 -51.45 1.87
CA ALA A 19 -26.88 -52.58 1.46
C ALA A 19 -28.31 -52.15 1.04
N GLU A 20 -28.67 -50.88 1.24
CA GLU A 20 -30.00 -50.36 0.94
C GLU A 20 -30.18 -50.08 -0.57
N PRO A 21 -31.37 -50.37 -1.13
CA PRO A 21 -31.71 -50.01 -2.52
C PRO A 21 -31.58 -48.51 -2.82
N LEU A 22 -31.53 -48.17 -4.11
CA LEU A 22 -31.58 -46.77 -4.54
C LEU A 22 -32.96 -46.15 -4.27
N ARG A 23 -32.97 -44.91 -3.76
CA ARG A 23 -34.17 -44.09 -3.57
C ARG A 23 -34.67 -43.57 -4.91
N ALA A 24 -35.92 -43.08 -4.97
CA ALA A 24 -36.56 -42.65 -6.21
C ALA A 24 -35.82 -41.50 -6.92
N ASP A 25 -35.23 -40.58 -6.16
CA ASP A 25 -34.36 -39.51 -6.64
C ASP A 25 -33.04 -40.04 -7.22
N GLU A 26 -32.41 -41.01 -6.54
CA GLU A 26 -31.18 -41.67 -7.01
C GLU A 26 -31.43 -42.52 -8.27
N ILE A 27 -32.60 -43.16 -8.39
CA ILE A 27 -33.02 -43.89 -9.59
C ILE A 27 -33.15 -42.91 -10.78
N ALA A 28 -33.76 -41.76 -10.57
CA ALA A 28 -33.89 -40.74 -11.61
C ALA A 28 -32.53 -40.22 -12.06
N GLU A 29 -31.61 -39.97 -11.13
CA GLU A 29 -30.22 -39.60 -11.43
C GLU A 29 -29.47 -40.71 -12.18
N MET A 30 -29.58 -41.96 -11.72
CA MET A 30 -28.95 -43.11 -12.36
C MET A 30 -29.43 -43.32 -13.79
N ARG A 31 -30.72 -43.10 -14.08
CA ARG A 31 -31.26 -43.17 -15.45
C ARG A 31 -30.57 -42.18 -16.40
N VAL A 32 -30.20 -41.00 -15.92
CA VAL A 32 -29.43 -40.02 -16.73
C VAL A 32 -28.02 -40.53 -16.99
N HIS A 33 -27.37 -41.13 -16.00
CA HIS A 33 -26.03 -41.72 -16.16
C HIS A 33 -26.04 -42.95 -17.07
N LEU A 34 -27.08 -43.79 -17.00
CA LEU A 34 -27.26 -44.92 -17.90
C LEU A 34 -27.45 -44.48 -19.36
N ALA A 35 -28.19 -43.39 -19.59
CA ALA A 35 -28.29 -42.81 -20.93
C ALA A 35 -26.92 -42.38 -21.47
N PHE A 36 -26.11 -41.68 -20.65
CA PHE A 36 -24.73 -41.35 -21.00
C PHE A 36 -23.89 -42.60 -21.31
N ILE A 37 -23.93 -43.61 -20.44
CA ILE A 37 -23.17 -44.86 -20.64
C ILE A 37 -23.63 -45.54 -21.93
N ARG A 38 -24.94 -45.61 -22.20
CA ARG A 38 -25.48 -46.21 -23.42
C ARG A 38 -24.96 -45.50 -24.67
N ASP A 39 -24.95 -44.17 -24.66
CA ASP A 39 -24.56 -43.35 -25.82
C ASP A 39 -23.05 -43.41 -26.09
N TYR A 40 -22.24 -43.71 -25.07
CA TYR A 40 -20.77 -43.70 -25.18
C TYR A 40 -20.07 -45.06 -24.90
N LYS A 41 -20.81 -46.16 -24.61
CA LYS A 41 -20.23 -47.46 -24.20
C LYS A 41 -19.22 -48.01 -25.20
N ASP A 42 -19.48 -47.85 -26.50
CA ASP A 42 -18.64 -48.38 -27.57
C ASP A 42 -17.30 -47.62 -27.65
N VAL A 43 -17.35 -46.29 -27.53
CA VAL A 43 -16.16 -45.44 -27.56
C VAL A 43 -15.35 -45.57 -26.27
N LEU A 44 -16.02 -45.73 -25.12
CA LEU A 44 -15.39 -46.01 -23.83
C LEU A 44 -14.82 -47.43 -23.75
N ARG A 45 -15.34 -48.38 -24.55
CA ARG A 45 -15.04 -49.83 -24.51
C ARG A 45 -15.28 -50.44 -23.13
N LEU A 46 -16.40 -50.07 -22.51
CA LEU A 46 -16.77 -50.61 -21.19
C LEU A 46 -17.10 -52.10 -21.30
N LYS A 47 -16.49 -52.90 -20.41
CA LYS A 47 -16.83 -54.33 -20.27
C LYS A 47 -18.00 -54.47 -19.31
N LEU A 48 -19.20 -54.62 -19.87
CA LEU A 48 -20.42 -54.81 -19.11
C LEU A 48 -20.65 -56.30 -18.81
N ASN A 49 -21.02 -56.62 -17.58
CA ASN A 49 -21.55 -57.94 -17.24
C ASN A 49 -23.04 -58.01 -17.64
N ALA A 50 -23.64 -59.21 -17.56
CA ALA A 50 -25.02 -59.42 -17.98
C ALA A 50 -26.02 -58.53 -17.21
N ALA A 51 -25.80 -58.29 -15.91
CA ALA A 51 -26.69 -57.45 -15.10
C ALA A 51 -26.58 -55.96 -15.47
N GLU A 52 -25.38 -55.48 -15.74
CA GLU A 52 -25.12 -54.10 -16.17
C GLU A 52 -25.62 -53.82 -17.58
N ASP A 53 -25.49 -54.78 -18.51
CA ASP A 53 -25.99 -54.61 -19.88
C ASP A 53 -27.52 -54.48 -19.90
N LEU A 54 -28.23 -55.23 -19.05
CA LEU A 54 -29.68 -55.07 -18.85
C LEU A 54 -30.04 -53.66 -18.32
N LEU A 55 -29.22 -53.08 -17.44
CA LEU A 55 -29.42 -51.71 -16.94
C LEU A 55 -29.19 -50.68 -18.04
N VAL A 56 -28.06 -50.76 -18.76
CA VAL A 56 -27.67 -49.79 -19.79
C VAL A 56 -28.65 -49.79 -20.97
N ASN A 57 -29.20 -50.95 -21.33
CA ASN A 57 -30.18 -51.07 -22.41
C ASN A 57 -31.63 -50.80 -21.96
N GLY A 58 -31.85 -50.46 -20.67
CA GLY A 58 -33.18 -50.10 -20.13
C GLY A 58 -34.12 -51.30 -19.93
N GLN A 59 -33.60 -52.52 -19.91
CA GLN A 59 -34.36 -53.76 -19.70
C GLN A 59 -34.54 -54.10 -18.21
N ARG A 60 -33.76 -53.46 -17.34
CA ARG A 60 -33.86 -53.59 -15.88
C ARG A 60 -33.80 -52.21 -15.22
N GLU A 61 -34.59 -52.02 -14.16
CA GLU A 61 -34.59 -50.78 -13.38
C GLU A 61 -33.36 -50.71 -12.43
N PRO A 62 -32.68 -49.56 -12.29
CA PRO A 62 -31.50 -49.43 -11.44
C PRO A 62 -31.89 -49.32 -9.96
N THR A 63 -32.32 -50.42 -9.36
CA THR A 63 -32.69 -50.48 -7.93
C THR A 63 -31.53 -50.94 -7.03
N ASP A 64 -30.61 -51.73 -7.58
CA ASP A 64 -29.46 -52.29 -6.86
C ASP A 64 -28.31 -51.27 -6.78
N ARG A 65 -28.06 -50.75 -5.58
CA ARG A 65 -27.02 -49.75 -5.31
C ARG A 65 -25.62 -50.28 -5.64
N GLY A 66 -25.30 -51.50 -5.25
CA GLY A 66 -23.97 -52.09 -5.44
C GLY A 66 -23.63 -52.24 -6.93
N VAL A 67 -24.57 -52.75 -7.72
CA VAL A 67 -24.41 -52.88 -9.18
C VAL A 67 -24.28 -51.51 -9.84
N CYS A 68 -25.07 -50.52 -9.43
CA CYS A 68 -24.99 -49.17 -9.97
C CYS A 68 -23.64 -48.50 -9.67
N HIS A 69 -23.16 -48.56 -8.42
CA HIS A 69 -21.83 -48.03 -8.07
C HIS A 69 -20.70 -48.73 -8.81
N HIS A 70 -20.77 -50.06 -8.93
CA HIS A 70 -19.76 -50.81 -9.67
C HIS A 70 -19.71 -50.37 -11.15
N LEU A 71 -20.88 -50.18 -11.78
CA LEU A 71 -20.98 -49.69 -13.15
C LEU A 71 -20.41 -48.27 -13.30
N LEU A 72 -20.78 -47.34 -12.43
CA LEU A 72 -20.26 -45.96 -12.48
C LEU A 72 -18.74 -45.93 -12.26
N GLY A 73 -18.22 -46.79 -11.38
CA GLY A 73 -16.78 -46.94 -11.11
C GLY A 73 -15.96 -47.46 -12.29
N LYS A 74 -16.59 -48.04 -13.33
CA LYS A 74 -15.90 -48.44 -14.57
C LYS A 74 -15.54 -47.24 -15.46
N VAL A 75 -16.15 -46.08 -15.23
CA VAL A 75 -15.79 -44.84 -15.93
C VAL A 75 -14.68 -44.14 -15.14
N ASP A 76 -13.48 -44.71 -15.19
CA ASP A 76 -12.29 -44.17 -14.53
C ASP A 76 -11.48 -43.25 -15.46
N ARG A 77 -10.42 -42.66 -14.89
CA ARG A 77 -9.50 -41.78 -15.61
C ARG A 77 -8.93 -42.44 -16.88
N ALA A 78 -8.43 -43.67 -16.78
CA ALA A 78 -7.72 -44.34 -17.88
C ALA A 78 -8.67 -44.65 -19.04
N VAL A 79 -9.90 -45.03 -18.73
CA VAL A 79 -10.97 -45.24 -19.70
C VAL A 79 -11.30 -43.94 -20.43
N VAL A 80 -11.47 -42.83 -19.71
CA VAL A 80 -11.79 -41.52 -20.30
C VAL A 80 -10.63 -41.00 -21.16
N GLU A 81 -9.40 -41.02 -20.66
CA GLU A 81 -8.18 -40.59 -21.39
C GLU A 81 -7.96 -41.43 -22.67
N SER A 82 -8.27 -42.72 -22.62
CA SER A 82 -8.21 -43.57 -23.81
C SER A 82 -9.32 -43.27 -24.82
N ALA A 83 -10.52 -42.93 -24.34
CA ALA A 83 -11.69 -42.66 -25.19
C ALA A 83 -11.53 -41.38 -26.00
N ILE A 84 -11.00 -40.30 -25.40
CA ILE A 84 -10.76 -39.02 -26.11
C ILE A 84 -9.77 -39.15 -27.29
N GLY A 85 -8.90 -40.17 -27.27
CA GLY A 85 -7.97 -40.46 -28.36
C GLY A 85 -8.56 -41.23 -29.55
N ARG A 86 -9.83 -41.64 -29.47
CA ARG A 86 -10.54 -42.46 -30.48
C ARG A 86 -11.50 -41.61 -31.31
N GLU A 87 -11.81 -42.07 -32.52
CA GLU A 87 -12.88 -41.46 -33.33
C GLU A 87 -14.27 -41.79 -32.73
N PRO A 88 -15.26 -40.87 -32.80
CA PRO A 88 -15.18 -39.53 -33.40
C PRO A 88 -14.63 -38.43 -32.47
N LEU A 89 -14.28 -38.75 -31.21
CA LEU A 89 -13.92 -37.76 -30.19
C LEU A 89 -12.58 -37.05 -30.44
N ARG A 90 -11.65 -37.72 -31.11
CA ARG A 90 -10.36 -37.16 -31.49
C ARG A 90 -10.52 -35.98 -32.45
N SER A 91 -11.30 -36.17 -33.51
CA SER A 91 -11.48 -35.19 -34.59
C SER A 91 -12.61 -34.18 -34.34
N ASN A 92 -13.55 -34.47 -33.44
CA ASN A 92 -14.71 -33.63 -33.16
C ASN A 92 -14.68 -33.04 -31.73
N PRO A 93 -14.23 -31.78 -31.56
CA PRO A 93 -14.21 -31.09 -30.26
C PRO A 93 -15.57 -31.05 -29.57
N ALA A 94 -16.66 -30.85 -30.32
CA ALA A 94 -18.00 -30.78 -29.74
C ALA A 94 -18.48 -32.13 -29.19
N ALA A 95 -18.19 -33.22 -29.90
CA ALA A 95 -18.48 -34.57 -29.42
C ALA A 95 -17.64 -34.90 -28.17
N ARG A 96 -16.37 -34.50 -28.15
CA ARG A 96 -15.47 -34.66 -27.01
C ARG A 96 -15.95 -33.89 -25.79
N ALA A 97 -16.33 -32.62 -25.94
CA ALA A 97 -16.85 -31.81 -24.85
C ALA A 97 -18.15 -32.37 -24.25
N ARG A 98 -19.07 -32.90 -25.09
CA ARG A 98 -20.30 -33.57 -24.60
C ARG A 98 -19.99 -34.84 -23.80
N MET A 99 -19.07 -35.67 -24.30
CA MET A 99 -18.65 -36.88 -23.59
C MET A 99 -18.02 -36.53 -22.24
N LEU A 100 -17.07 -35.58 -22.23
CA LEU A 100 -16.39 -35.15 -21.02
C LEU A 100 -17.35 -34.50 -20.01
N ALA A 101 -18.34 -33.72 -20.47
CA ALA A 101 -19.38 -33.16 -19.60
C ALA A 101 -20.20 -34.25 -18.87
N GLY A 102 -20.43 -35.39 -19.52
CA GLY A 102 -21.04 -36.56 -18.87
C GLY A 102 -20.08 -37.26 -17.90
N ALA A 103 -18.81 -37.44 -18.31
CA ALA A 103 -17.80 -38.11 -17.50
C ALA A 103 -17.52 -37.38 -16.18
N ILE A 104 -17.41 -36.05 -16.17
CA ILE A 104 -17.15 -35.25 -14.95
C ILE A 104 -18.29 -35.28 -13.92
N ARG A 105 -19.43 -35.88 -14.25
CA ARG A 105 -20.50 -36.17 -13.28
C ARG A 105 -20.24 -37.45 -12.49
N LEU A 106 -19.49 -38.37 -13.08
CA LEU A 106 -19.24 -39.71 -12.56
C LEU A 106 -17.91 -39.79 -11.82
N THR A 107 -16.95 -38.95 -12.20
CA THR A 107 -15.62 -38.89 -11.57
C THR A 107 -15.26 -37.49 -11.11
N ALA A 108 -14.58 -37.42 -9.97
CA ALA A 108 -13.95 -36.22 -9.44
C ALA A 108 -12.44 -36.14 -9.76
N ASP A 109 -11.93 -37.00 -10.65
CA ASP A 109 -10.51 -37.04 -11.00
C ASP A 109 -10.04 -35.69 -11.60
N PRO A 110 -9.01 -35.03 -11.03
CA PRO A 110 -8.52 -33.73 -11.49
C PRO A 110 -8.05 -33.72 -12.95
N SER A 111 -7.51 -34.82 -13.46
CA SER A 111 -7.07 -34.88 -14.86
C SER A 111 -8.25 -34.90 -15.83
N VAL A 112 -9.34 -35.58 -15.48
CA VAL A 112 -10.56 -35.57 -16.31
C VAL A 112 -11.23 -34.20 -16.28
N LEU A 113 -11.29 -33.57 -15.11
CA LEU A 113 -11.80 -32.20 -14.93
C LEU A 113 -11.01 -31.18 -15.76
N LEU A 114 -9.67 -31.22 -15.71
CA LEU A 114 -8.82 -30.32 -16.52
C LEU A 114 -8.98 -30.57 -18.02
N THR A 115 -9.06 -31.83 -18.43
CA THR A 115 -9.26 -32.18 -19.85
C THR A 115 -10.61 -31.67 -20.36
N TYR A 116 -11.64 -31.66 -19.52
CA TYR A 116 -12.92 -31.02 -19.86
C TYR A 116 -12.76 -29.50 -20.04
N LEU A 117 -12.08 -28.83 -19.09
CA LEU A 117 -11.83 -27.39 -19.15
C LEU A 117 -11.11 -26.96 -20.43
N GLU A 118 -10.12 -27.72 -20.88
CA GLU A 118 -9.38 -27.46 -22.13
C GLU A 118 -10.25 -27.53 -23.39
N THR A 119 -11.43 -28.16 -23.33
CA THR A 119 -12.37 -28.19 -24.46
C THR A 119 -13.33 -27.00 -24.48
N LEU A 120 -13.49 -26.29 -23.38
CA LEU A 120 -14.46 -25.20 -23.26
C LEU A 120 -14.20 -24.03 -24.23
N PRO A 121 -12.95 -23.55 -24.43
CA PRO A 121 -12.70 -22.42 -25.34
C PRO A 121 -13.13 -22.69 -26.79
N GLN A 122 -13.25 -23.95 -27.19
CA GLN A 122 -13.47 -24.35 -28.58
C GLN A 122 -14.94 -24.62 -28.94
N VAL A 123 -15.81 -24.82 -27.94
CA VAL A 123 -17.12 -25.46 -28.15
C VAL A 123 -18.29 -24.66 -27.57
N ARG A 124 -18.02 -23.71 -26.66
CA ARG A 124 -19.08 -23.01 -25.90
C ARG A 124 -19.07 -21.51 -26.13
N SER A 125 -20.20 -20.89 -25.81
CA SER A 125 -20.25 -19.44 -25.64
C SER A 125 -19.39 -19.05 -24.43
N HIS A 126 -18.86 -17.82 -24.45
CA HIS A 126 -18.03 -17.28 -23.37
C HIS A 126 -18.68 -17.41 -21.98
N THR A 127 -19.98 -17.07 -21.88
CA THR A 127 -20.74 -17.16 -20.63
C THR A 127 -20.86 -18.58 -20.11
N GLU A 128 -21.09 -19.55 -20.98
CA GLU A 128 -21.18 -20.97 -20.58
C GLU A 128 -19.80 -21.54 -20.21
N ALA A 129 -18.73 -21.11 -20.88
CA ALA A 129 -17.35 -21.48 -20.53
C ALA A 129 -16.96 -20.93 -19.15
N ALA A 130 -17.32 -19.68 -18.86
CA ALA A 130 -17.07 -19.06 -17.55
C ALA A 130 -17.79 -19.78 -16.40
N GLN A 131 -19.08 -20.10 -16.59
CA GLN A 131 -19.86 -20.88 -15.61
C GLN A 131 -19.25 -22.27 -15.39
N ALA A 132 -18.93 -22.96 -16.49
CA ALA A 132 -18.32 -24.28 -16.45
C ALA A 132 -16.97 -24.28 -15.74
N PHE A 133 -16.15 -23.24 -15.98
CA PHE A 133 -14.88 -23.05 -15.32
C PHE A 133 -15.05 -22.94 -13.79
N GLY A 134 -15.94 -22.05 -13.34
CA GLY A 134 -16.20 -21.84 -11.91
C GLY A 134 -16.65 -23.12 -11.20
N GLU A 135 -17.56 -23.88 -11.81
CA GLU A 135 -18.04 -25.13 -11.23
C GLU A 135 -16.98 -26.24 -11.16
N VAL A 136 -16.14 -26.36 -12.18
CA VAL A 136 -15.09 -27.40 -12.21
C VAL A 136 -13.98 -27.06 -11.24
N VAL A 137 -13.57 -25.79 -11.18
CA VAL A 137 -12.51 -25.36 -10.27
C VAL A 137 -12.92 -25.52 -8.81
N ALA A 138 -14.20 -25.32 -8.48
CA ALA A 138 -14.71 -25.59 -7.13
C ALA A 138 -14.58 -27.06 -6.69
N ARG A 139 -14.36 -28.00 -7.63
CA ARG A 139 -14.16 -29.43 -7.37
C ARG A 139 -12.68 -29.82 -7.24
N LEU A 140 -11.76 -28.94 -7.59
CA LEU A 140 -10.33 -29.23 -7.53
C LEU A 140 -9.79 -29.06 -6.11
N ASP A 141 -9.16 -30.11 -5.59
CA ASP A 141 -8.37 -30.02 -4.36
C ASP A 141 -6.97 -29.49 -4.67
N PHE A 142 -6.75 -28.20 -4.48
CA PHE A 142 -5.46 -27.56 -4.76
C PHE A 142 -4.31 -28.00 -3.85
N GLU A 143 -4.57 -28.71 -2.75
CA GLU A 143 -3.49 -29.25 -1.90
C GLU A 143 -2.80 -30.46 -2.55
N SER A 144 -3.48 -31.15 -3.46
CA SER A 144 -2.97 -32.36 -4.15
C SER A 144 -2.68 -32.18 -5.64
N VAL A 145 -2.87 -30.97 -6.18
CA VAL A 145 -2.60 -30.64 -7.60
C VAL A 145 -1.10 -30.50 -7.85
N SER A 146 -0.58 -31.25 -8.83
CA SER A 146 0.82 -31.11 -9.28
C SER A 146 1.06 -29.79 -10.01
N ALA A 147 2.31 -29.30 -10.01
CA ALA A 147 2.68 -28.08 -10.72
C ALA A 147 2.33 -28.12 -12.22
N SER A 148 2.48 -29.27 -12.87
CA SER A 148 2.10 -29.47 -14.28
C SER A 148 0.59 -29.31 -14.51
N ARG A 149 -0.25 -29.82 -13.62
CA ARG A 149 -1.71 -29.69 -13.69
C ARG A 149 -2.14 -28.24 -13.41
N LEU A 150 -1.49 -27.58 -12.45
CA LEU A 150 -1.74 -26.17 -12.20
C LEU A 150 -1.36 -25.30 -13.40
N GLY A 151 -0.22 -25.57 -14.04
CA GLY A 151 0.18 -24.90 -15.28
C GLY A 151 -0.86 -25.05 -16.40
N ARG A 152 -1.43 -26.24 -16.58
CA ARG A 152 -2.54 -26.47 -17.54
C ARG A 152 -3.78 -25.66 -17.18
N LEU A 153 -4.18 -25.63 -15.89
CA LEU A 153 -5.31 -24.82 -15.44
C LEU A 153 -5.11 -23.32 -15.73
N LEU A 154 -3.90 -22.81 -15.44
CA LEU A 154 -3.55 -21.41 -15.71
C LEU A 154 -3.51 -21.13 -17.21
N GLN A 155 -3.09 -22.08 -18.03
CA GLN A 155 -3.15 -21.96 -19.49
C GLN A 155 -4.61 -21.86 -19.98
N VAL A 156 -5.51 -22.69 -19.46
CA VAL A 156 -6.95 -22.57 -19.75
C VAL A 156 -7.49 -21.20 -19.36
N LEU A 157 -7.06 -20.63 -18.23
CA LEU A 157 -7.46 -19.27 -17.84
C LEU A 157 -7.03 -18.21 -18.87
N ILE A 158 -5.83 -18.34 -19.45
CA ILE A 158 -5.34 -17.43 -20.49
C ILE A 158 -6.19 -17.55 -21.76
N GLU A 159 -6.55 -18.77 -22.13
CA GLU A 159 -7.32 -19.07 -23.35
C GLU A 159 -8.80 -18.72 -23.23
N THR A 160 -9.37 -18.84 -22.03
CA THR A 160 -10.81 -18.62 -21.78
C THR A 160 -11.11 -17.16 -21.47
N PHE A 161 -10.25 -16.48 -20.71
CA PHE A 161 -10.54 -15.15 -20.18
C PHE A 161 -9.57 -14.09 -20.70
N THR A 162 -10.13 -12.94 -21.08
CA THR A 162 -9.35 -11.84 -21.66
C THR A 162 -9.29 -10.63 -20.72
N GLY A 163 -8.21 -9.85 -20.86
CA GLY A 163 -8.04 -8.58 -20.13
C GLY A 163 -8.29 -8.71 -18.63
N HIS A 164 -9.23 -7.92 -18.13
CA HIS A 164 -9.52 -7.79 -16.70
C HIS A 164 -10.44 -8.86 -16.14
N GLU A 165 -11.17 -9.59 -16.99
CA GLU A 165 -11.94 -10.74 -16.55
C GLU A 165 -11.00 -11.83 -16.03
N ARG A 166 -9.88 -12.06 -16.73
CA ARG A 166 -8.83 -12.98 -16.28
C ARG A 166 -8.26 -12.58 -14.91
N VAL A 167 -8.10 -11.28 -14.69
CA VAL A 167 -7.63 -10.75 -13.40
C VAL A 167 -8.64 -11.05 -12.30
N GLN A 168 -9.93 -10.80 -12.53
CA GLN A 168 -11.01 -11.10 -11.58
C GLN A 168 -11.04 -12.59 -11.20
N VAL A 169 -10.95 -13.48 -12.19
CA VAL A 169 -10.96 -14.92 -11.95
C VAL A 169 -9.72 -15.34 -11.16
N LEU A 170 -8.52 -14.88 -11.54
CA LEU A 170 -7.30 -15.18 -10.80
C LEU A 170 -7.38 -14.71 -9.34
N PHE A 171 -7.83 -13.48 -9.09
CA PHE A 171 -7.94 -12.95 -7.73
C PHE A 171 -8.96 -13.71 -6.89
N SER A 172 -10.04 -14.19 -7.52
CA SER A 172 -11.01 -15.07 -6.86
C SER A 172 -10.38 -16.41 -6.45
N LEU A 173 -9.50 -16.97 -7.28
CA LEU A 173 -8.74 -18.19 -6.93
C LEU A 173 -7.69 -17.93 -5.84
N LEU A 174 -6.97 -16.81 -5.94
CA LEU A 174 -5.94 -16.41 -4.97
C LEU A 174 -6.49 -16.10 -3.57
N ALA A 175 -7.78 -15.78 -3.46
CA ALA A 175 -8.46 -15.69 -2.17
C ALA A 175 -8.44 -17.03 -1.40
N GLY A 176 -8.35 -18.17 -2.12
CA GLY A 176 -8.15 -19.49 -1.53
C GLY A 176 -6.68 -19.74 -1.17
N ALA A 177 -6.39 -19.95 0.11
CA ALA A 177 -5.03 -20.17 0.59
C ALA A 177 -4.34 -21.41 -0.03
N ALA A 178 -5.09 -22.48 -0.31
CA ALA A 178 -4.56 -23.68 -0.96
C ALA A 178 -4.06 -23.40 -2.39
N PHE A 179 -4.86 -22.68 -3.19
CA PHE A 179 -4.46 -22.27 -4.54
C PHE A 179 -3.24 -21.34 -4.50
N ALA A 180 -3.23 -20.36 -3.60
CA ALA A 180 -2.10 -19.43 -3.48
C ALA A 180 -0.77 -20.16 -3.17
N ARG A 181 -0.80 -21.15 -2.26
CA ARG A 181 0.38 -22.00 -1.96
C ARG A 181 0.79 -22.85 -3.16
N ALA A 182 -0.17 -23.50 -3.83
CA ALA A 182 0.10 -24.32 -5.00
C ALA A 182 0.72 -23.49 -6.15
N PHE A 183 0.23 -22.26 -6.34
CA PHE A 183 0.78 -21.32 -7.33
C PHE A 183 2.25 -20.98 -7.02
N ASP A 184 2.54 -20.60 -5.78
CA ASP A 184 3.91 -20.24 -5.37
C ASP A 184 4.88 -21.43 -5.53
N ALA A 185 4.43 -22.65 -5.17
CA ALA A 185 5.23 -23.86 -5.34
C ALA A 185 5.47 -24.22 -6.81
N ALA A 186 4.48 -23.98 -7.68
CA ALA A 186 4.58 -24.31 -9.10
C ALA A 186 5.36 -23.27 -9.92
N LEU A 187 5.43 -22.01 -9.46
CA LEU A 187 5.97 -20.86 -10.18
C LEU A 187 7.30 -21.13 -10.92
N PRO A 188 8.33 -21.78 -10.31
CA PRO A 188 9.60 -22.04 -10.98
C PRO A 188 9.52 -22.99 -12.19
N SER A 189 8.44 -23.76 -12.30
CA SER A 189 8.22 -24.78 -13.34
C SER A 189 7.15 -24.39 -14.37
N LEU A 190 6.54 -23.21 -14.23
CA LEU A 190 5.50 -22.74 -15.13
C LEU A 190 6.11 -22.32 -16.48
N ALA A 191 5.32 -22.48 -17.54
CA ALA A 191 5.71 -22.01 -18.87
C ALA A 191 5.84 -20.47 -18.90
N PRO A 192 6.76 -19.90 -19.70
CA PRO A 192 7.01 -18.45 -19.72
C PRO A 192 5.75 -17.59 -19.92
N ALA A 193 4.85 -17.99 -20.83
CA ALA A 193 3.60 -17.27 -21.08
C ALA A 193 2.68 -17.21 -19.85
N VAL A 194 2.69 -18.26 -19.02
CA VAL A 194 1.92 -18.34 -17.77
C VAL A 194 2.55 -17.45 -16.70
N VAL A 195 3.89 -17.47 -16.60
CA VAL A 195 4.63 -16.60 -15.67
C VAL A 195 4.37 -15.13 -16.01
N GLU A 196 4.51 -14.74 -17.27
CA GLU A 196 4.28 -13.37 -17.74
C GLU A 196 2.86 -12.90 -17.42
N ALA A 197 1.85 -13.76 -17.62
CA ALA A 197 0.45 -13.41 -17.40
C ALA A 197 0.07 -13.28 -15.91
N PHE A 198 0.69 -14.05 -15.00
CA PHE A 198 0.18 -14.21 -13.63
C PHE A 198 1.16 -13.89 -12.51
N ALA A 199 2.47 -14.01 -12.71
CA ALA A 199 3.45 -13.68 -11.68
C ALA A 199 3.36 -12.21 -11.20
N PRO A 200 3.16 -11.21 -12.10
CA PRO A 200 2.93 -9.82 -11.69
C PRO A 200 1.69 -9.66 -10.78
N LEU A 201 0.58 -10.30 -11.15
CA LEU A 201 -0.66 -10.26 -10.37
C LEU A 201 -0.52 -10.97 -9.02
N ARG A 202 0.22 -12.09 -8.97
CA ARG A 202 0.53 -12.79 -7.72
C ARG A 202 1.41 -11.93 -6.81
N ALA A 203 2.37 -11.18 -7.36
CA ALA A 203 3.20 -10.25 -6.59
C ALA A 203 2.35 -9.16 -5.92
N VAL A 204 1.37 -8.61 -6.65
CA VAL A 204 0.41 -7.66 -6.07
C VAL A 204 -0.42 -8.31 -4.95
N HIS A 205 -0.96 -9.50 -5.16
CA HIS A 205 -1.73 -10.22 -4.15
C HIS A 205 -0.90 -10.47 -2.87
N ARG A 206 0.38 -10.87 -3.00
CA ARG A 206 1.28 -11.05 -1.85
C ARG A 206 1.51 -9.73 -1.10
N ARG A 207 1.77 -8.64 -1.80
CA ARG A 207 1.97 -7.32 -1.20
C ARG A 207 0.73 -6.86 -0.43
N ALA A 208 -0.45 -7.05 -1.01
CA ALA A 208 -1.73 -6.72 -0.38
C ALA A 208 -2.02 -7.57 0.88
N ALA A 209 -1.68 -8.87 0.86
CA ALA A 209 -1.93 -9.77 1.98
C ALA A 209 -0.88 -9.69 3.10
N ALA A 210 0.40 -9.50 2.77
CA ALA A 210 1.51 -9.65 3.71
C ALA A 210 2.14 -8.33 4.16
N GLY A 211 1.94 -7.21 3.45
CA GLY A 211 2.54 -5.92 3.82
C GLY A 211 4.08 -5.86 3.72
N VAL A 212 4.74 -6.90 3.16
CA VAL A 212 6.20 -6.99 3.02
C VAL A 212 6.62 -6.70 1.56
N GLY A 213 7.70 -5.91 1.38
CA GLY A 213 8.36 -5.69 0.10
C GLY A 213 9.36 -6.81 -0.20
N GLY A 214 9.31 -7.37 -1.41
CA GLY A 214 10.21 -8.44 -1.86
C GLY A 214 11.52 -7.91 -2.48
N ASP A 215 12.30 -8.84 -3.02
CA ASP A 215 13.53 -8.59 -3.80
C ASP A 215 13.30 -7.77 -5.09
N GLN A 216 14.38 -7.46 -5.82
CA GLN A 216 14.35 -6.57 -6.99
C GLN A 216 13.53 -7.11 -8.16
N GLU A 217 13.52 -8.44 -8.37
CA GLU A 217 12.66 -9.12 -9.36
C GLU A 217 11.19 -9.07 -8.94
N SER A 218 10.90 -9.27 -7.65
CA SER A 218 9.58 -9.04 -7.06
C SER A 218 9.13 -7.59 -7.21
N ALA A 219 10.04 -6.61 -7.20
CA ALA A 219 9.70 -5.19 -7.41
C ALA A 219 9.31 -4.89 -8.86
N ALA A 220 9.97 -5.51 -9.84
CA ALA A 220 9.60 -5.38 -11.26
C ALA A 220 8.23 -6.01 -11.54
N TRP A 221 7.99 -7.23 -11.05
CA TRP A 221 6.68 -7.88 -11.14
C TRP A 221 5.59 -7.11 -10.41
N LEU A 222 5.88 -6.57 -9.23
CA LEU A 222 4.93 -5.75 -8.49
C LEU A 222 4.53 -4.52 -9.30
N ARG A 223 5.49 -3.81 -9.92
CA ARG A 223 5.19 -2.64 -10.76
C ARG A 223 4.29 -3.02 -11.95
N ALA A 224 4.67 -4.05 -12.70
CA ALA A 224 3.90 -4.52 -13.84
C ALA A 224 2.48 -4.97 -13.45
N GLY A 225 2.34 -5.67 -12.32
CA GLY A 225 1.04 -6.12 -11.82
C GLY A 225 0.15 -4.97 -11.36
N ILE A 226 0.72 -3.94 -10.74
CA ILE A 226 -0.02 -2.72 -10.36
C ILE A 226 -0.49 -2.00 -11.62
N GLU A 227 0.38 -1.78 -12.61
CA GLU A 227 -0.01 -1.14 -13.88
C GLU A 227 -1.14 -1.90 -14.56
N GLN A 228 -1.05 -3.23 -14.61
CA GLN A 228 -2.10 -4.07 -15.16
C GLN A 228 -3.43 -3.90 -14.40
N LEU A 229 -3.44 -3.92 -13.06
CA LEU A 229 -4.66 -3.72 -12.27
C LEU A 229 -5.24 -2.32 -12.43
N LEU A 230 -4.39 -1.29 -12.41
CA LEU A 230 -4.82 0.10 -12.55
C LEU A 230 -5.33 0.39 -13.95
N SER A 231 -4.92 -0.37 -14.97
CA SER A 231 -5.41 -0.27 -16.36
C SER A 231 -6.87 -0.68 -16.55
N ALA A 232 -7.51 -1.24 -15.52
CA ALA A 232 -8.89 -1.67 -15.57
C ALA A 232 -9.86 -0.53 -15.94
N PRO A 233 -10.87 -0.80 -16.79
CA PRO A 233 -11.95 0.14 -17.02
C PRO A 233 -12.67 0.49 -15.71
N ASP A 234 -13.16 1.72 -15.59
CA ASP A 234 -13.79 2.20 -14.35
C ASP A 234 -14.92 1.28 -13.81
N PRO A 235 -15.83 0.71 -14.63
CA PRO A 235 -16.85 -0.22 -14.12
C PRO A 235 -16.25 -1.46 -13.47
N VAL A 236 -15.12 -1.95 -14.00
CA VAL A 236 -14.39 -3.11 -13.46
C VAL A 236 -13.74 -2.76 -12.12
N LEU A 237 -13.09 -1.60 -12.03
CA LEU A 237 -12.51 -1.11 -10.77
C LEU A 237 -13.56 -1.00 -9.66
N ARG A 238 -14.75 -0.49 -9.98
CA ARG A 238 -15.88 -0.38 -9.04
C ARG A 238 -16.47 -1.73 -8.66
N GLY A 239 -16.46 -2.69 -9.59
CA GLY A 239 -17.02 -4.03 -9.40
C GLY A 239 -16.18 -4.96 -8.52
N TYR A 240 -14.91 -4.64 -8.25
CA TYR A 240 -14.09 -5.42 -7.33
C TYR A 240 -14.64 -5.36 -5.89
N GLY A 241 -14.44 -6.44 -5.13
CA GLY A 241 -14.75 -6.47 -3.70
C GLY A 241 -14.03 -5.34 -2.94
N GLU A 242 -14.67 -4.80 -1.89
CA GLU A 242 -14.14 -3.66 -1.13
C GLU A 242 -12.69 -3.86 -0.62
N PRO A 243 -12.30 -5.02 -0.04
CA PRO A 243 -10.92 -5.23 0.42
C PRO A 243 -9.89 -5.10 -0.70
N LEU A 244 -10.23 -5.60 -1.90
CA LEU A 244 -9.36 -5.50 -3.07
C LEU A 244 -9.27 -4.06 -3.59
N ARG A 245 -10.40 -3.33 -3.62
CA ARG A 245 -10.40 -1.90 -4.02
C ARG A 245 -9.52 -1.05 -3.10
N ILE A 246 -9.58 -1.30 -1.79
CA ILE A 246 -8.70 -0.64 -0.80
C ILE A 246 -7.24 -0.96 -1.10
N ALA A 247 -6.90 -2.24 -1.28
CA ALA A 247 -5.52 -2.65 -1.54
C ALA A 247 -4.97 -2.05 -2.85
N ILE A 248 -5.76 -2.05 -3.93
CA ILE A 248 -5.36 -1.44 -5.21
C ILE A 248 -5.18 0.07 -5.04
N LEU A 249 -6.07 0.75 -4.29
CA LEU A 249 -5.96 2.18 -4.03
C LEU A 249 -4.68 2.50 -3.24
N GLU A 250 -4.38 1.74 -2.19
CA GLU A 250 -3.14 1.93 -1.43
C GLU A 250 -1.90 1.79 -2.31
N LEU A 251 -1.87 0.80 -3.19
CA LEU A 251 -0.79 0.61 -4.14
C LEU A 251 -0.68 1.78 -5.12
N ALA A 252 -1.82 2.25 -5.68
CA ALA A 252 -1.84 3.42 -6.57
C ALA A 252 -1.30 4.70 -5.90
N LEU A 253 -1.44 4.81 -4.58
CA LEU A 253 -0.94 5.94 -3.80
C LEU A 253 0.54 5.80 -3.42
N GLU A 254 1.09 4.58 -3.38
CA GLU A 254 2.47 4.27 -2.98
C GLU A 254 3.46 4.29 -4.15
N THR A 255 3.02 3.94 -5.36
CA THR A 255 3.96 3.61 -6.44
C THR A 255 4.28 4.75 -7.39
N GLY A 256 5.51 4.71 -7.95
CA GLY A 256 5.97 5.53 -9.08
C GLY A 256 5.40 5.11 -10.44
N THR A 257 4.19 4.57 -10.48
CA THR A 257 3.45 4.30 -11.72
C THR A 257 3.12 5.61 -12.44
N ALA A 258 2.88 5.53 -13.76
CA ALA A 258 2.52 6.70 -14.57
C ALA A 258 1.40 7.51 -13.91
N ALA A 259 1.65 8.82 -13.72
CA ALA A 259 0.82 9.66 -12.88
C ALA A 259 -0.65 9.70 -13.34
N GLU A 260 -0.90 9.74 -14.65
CA GLU A 260 -2.25 9.78 -15.22
C GLU A 260 -3.05 8.50 -14.93
N LEU A 261 -2.41 7.34 -15.08
CA LEU A 261 -3.03 6.04 -14.84
C LEU A 261 -3.42 5.89 -13.37
N ALA A 262 -2.45 6.16 -12.49
CA ALA A 262 -2.66 6.14 -11.05
C ALA A 262 -3.73 7.15 -10.63
N ASP A 263 -3.75 8.33 -11.23
CA ASP A 263 -4.68 9.38 -10.87
C ASP A 263 -6.14 9.03 -11.20
N ARG A 264 -6.38 8.53 -12.41
CA ARG A 264 -7.71 8.05 -12.81
C ARG A 264 -8.16 6.94 -11.89
N ALA A 265 -7.34 5.88 -11.76
CA ALA A 265 -7.71 4.71 -10.98
C ALA A 265 -7.96 5.05 -9.50
N ALA A 266 -7.11 5.88 -8.89
CA ALA A 266 -7.27 6.30 -7.50
C ALA A 266 -8.56 7.11 -7.28
N GLY A 267 -8.93 7.98 -8.22
CA GLY A 267 -10.20 8.71 -8.15
C GLY A 267 -11.43 7.79 -8.21
N VAL A 268 -11.43 6.82 -9.14
CA VAL A 268 -12.51 5.84 -9.30
C VAL A 268 -12.61 4.93 -8.08
N LEU A 269 -11.49 4.42 -7.58
CA LEU A 269 -11.46 3.55 -6.42
C LEU A 269 -11.90 4.29 -5.17
N LEU A 270 -11.37 5.48 -4.89
CA LEU A 270 -11.73 6.26 -3.71
C LEU A 270 -13.23 6.61 -3.70
N SER A 271 -13.77 7.08 -4.82
CA SER A 271 -15.20 7.41 -4.94
C SER A 271 -16.13 6.20 -4.81
N SER A 272 -15.62 4.98 -4.99
CA SER A 272 -16.40 3.76 -4.85
C SER A 272 -16.47 3.23 -3.40
N LEU A 273 -15.63 3.73 -2.49
CA LEU A 273 -15.57 3.26 -1.10
C LEU A 273 -16.64 3.93 -0.22
N PRO A 274 -17.08 3.29 0.89
CA PRO A 274 -18.00 3.91 1.84
C PRO A 274 -17.41 5.17 2.50
N SER A 275 -17.99 6.33 2.24
CA SER A 275 -17.41 7.64 2.61
C SER A 275 -17.44 7.98 4.11
N ALA A 276 -18.30 7.31 4.90
CA ALA A 276 -18.40 7.54 6.35
C ALA A 276 -17.29 6.86 7.18
N GLY A 277 -16.50 5.96 6.58
CA GLY A 277 -15.53 5.14 7.31
C GLY A 277 -14.19 5.82 7.56
N ARG A 278 -13.46 5.37 8.61
CA ARG A 278 -12.07 5.80 8.87
C ARG A 278 -11.11 5.43 7.73
N THR A 279 -11.35 4.29 7.07
CA THR A 279 -10.56 3.84 5.91
C THR A 279 -10.65 4.84 4.76
N TYR A 280 -11.85 5.32 4.45
CA TYR A 280 -12.05 6.35 3.44
C TYR A 280 -11.31 7.63 3.79
N ALA A 281 -11.46 8.15 5.01
CA ALA A 281 -10.77 9.37 5.46
C ALA A 281 -9.24 9.25 5.32
N ARG A 282 -8.65 8.13 5.77
CA ARG A 282 -7.22 7.87 5.64
C ARG A 282 -6.76 7.87 4.19
N LEU A 283 -7.47 7.18 3.30
CA LEU A 283 -7.09 7.06 1.88
C LEU A 283 -7.34 8.37 1.11
N ALA A 284 -8.40 9.12 1.44
CA ALA A 284 -8.65 10.44 0.91
C ALA A 284 -7.54 11.43 1.29
N MET A 285 -7.09 11.43 2.55
CA MET A 285 -5.95 12.25 2.97
C MET A 285 -4.65 11.88 2.26
N ARG A 286 -4.34 10.58 2.13
CA ARG A 286 -3.17 10.11 1.36
C ARG A 286 -3.26 10.53 -0.12
N ARG A 287 -4.46 10.46 -0.71
CA ARG A 287 -4.70 10.90 -2.09
C ARG A 287 -4.51 12.41 -2.25
N ALA A 288 -5.06 13.20 -1.33
CA ALA A 288 -4.87 14.65 -1.32
C ALA A 288 -3.38 15.01 -1.20
N ALA A 289 -2.63 14.34 -0.31
CA ALA A 289 -1.20 14.52 -0.15
C ALA A 289 -0.42 14.25 -1.45
N GLN A 290 -0.71 13.12 -2.11
CA GLN A 290 -0.09 12.76 -3.39
C GLN A 290 -0.38 13.79 -4.48
N LEU A 291 -1.62 14.27 -4.58
CA LEU A 291 -2.03 15.29 -5.55
C LEU A 291 -1.33 16.62 -5.29
N LEU A 292 -1.26 17.06 -4.04
CA LEU A 292 -0.57 18.29 -3.65
C LEU A 292 0.93 18.23 -3.95
N GLY A 293 1.59 17.11 -3.65
CA GLY A 293 3.01 16.89 -3.98
C GLY A 293 3.31 16.84 -5.48
N ARG A 294 2.29 16.64 -6.32
CA ARG A 294 2.37 16.72 -7.80
C ARG A 294 1.78 18.03 -8.35
N HIS A 295 1.50 19.00 -7.49
CA HIS A 295 0.95 20.32 -7.82
C HIS A 295 -0.44 20.27 -8.49
N ALA A 296 -1.21 19.20 -8.29
CA ALA A 296 -2.57 19.04 -8.78
C ALA A 296 -3.60 19.61 -7.78
N ASP A 297 -3.45 20.89 -7.43
CA ASP A 297 -4.15 21.55 -6.31
C ASP A 297 -5.68 21.50 -6.43
N ASP A 298 -6.23 21.68 -7.64
CA ASP A 298 -7.69 21.65 -7.84
C ASP A 298 -8.29 20.27 -7.61
N ARG A 299 -7.56 19.21 -8.00
CA ARG A 299 -7.97 17.84 -7.72
C ARG A 299 -7.84 17.51 -6.24
N ALA A 300 -6.78 17.98 -5.58
CA ALA A 300 -6.63 17.83 -4.13
C ALA A 300 -7.77 18.53 -3.38
N ARG A 301 -8.14 19.75 -3.81
CA ARG A 301 -9.29 20.49 -3.26
C ARG A 301 -10.58 19.69 -3.38
N ALA A 302 -10.86 19.11 -4.54
CA ALA A 302 -12.06 18.29 -4.75
C ALA A 302 -12.14 17.09 -3.79
N VAL A 303 -11.02 16.39 -3.57
CA VAL A 303 -10.94 15.27 -2.62
C VAL A 303 -11.19 15.73 -1.18
N LEU A 304 -10.58 16.85 -0.78
CA LEU A 304 -10.75 17.41 0.57
C LEU A 304 -12.19 17.91 0.81
N ASP A 305 -12.81 18.54 -0.20
CA ASP A 305 -14.20 19.00 -0.12
C ASP A 305 -15.20 17.83 -0.02
N GLU A 306 -14.97 16.73 -0.74
CA GLU A 306 -15.76 15.50 -0.58
C GLU A 306 -15.59 14.88 0.81
N LEU A 307 -14.35 14.81 1.32
CA LEU A 307 -14.09 14.31 2.68
C LEU A 307 -14.75 15.17 3.74
N ARG A 308 -14.68 16.51 3.63
CA ARG A 308 -15.35 17.43 4.55
C ARG A 308 -16.87 17.28 4.51
N ARG A 309 -17.46 17.11 3.31
CA ARG A 309 -18.91 16.88 3.15
C ARG A 309 -19.36 15.56 3.79
N SER A 310 -18.58 14.49 3.60
CA SER A 310 -18.91 13.17 4.14
C SER A 310 -18.58 13.01 5.63
N GLN A 311 -17.58 13.73 6.13
CA GLN A 311 -17.13 13.69 7.53
C GLN A 311 -16.82 15.10 8.06
N PRO A 312 -17.84 15.90 8.42
CA PRO A 312 -17.65 17.31 8.84
C PRO A 312 -16.79 17.49 10.08
N SER A 313 -16.69 16.50 10.96
CA SER A 313 -15.85 16.57 12.16
C SER A 313 -14.36 16.28 11.91
N PHE A 314 -13.96 15.97 10.66
CA PHE A 314 -12.59 15.61 10.33
C PHE A 314 -11.71 16.85 10.10
N ARG A 315 -11.30 17.50 11.19
CA ARG A 315 -10.58 18.79 11.22
C ARG A 315 -9.32 18.86 10.36
N LEU A 316 -8.62 17.74 10.13
CA LEU A 316 -7.40 17.74 9.32
C LEU A 316 -7.70 18.06 7.84
N ALA A 317 -8.84 17.59 7.31
CA ALA A 317 -9.24 17.92 5.95
C ALA A 317 -9.58 19.41 5.82
N GLU A 318 -10.29 19.98 6.81
CA GLU A 318 -10.58 21.41 6.88
C GLU A 318 -9.28 22.22 6.88
N HIS A 319 -8.32 21.84 7.73
CA HIS A 319 -7.03 22.51 7.83
C HIS A 319 -6.27 22.55 6.49
N TRP A 320 -6.21 21.44 5.75
CA TRP A 320 -5.54 21.40 4.43
C TRP A 320 -6.34 22.17 3.38
N ARG A 321 -7.67 22.13 3.47
CA ARG A 321 -8.55 22.88 2.58
C ARG A 321 -8.32 24.40 2.78
N ASP A 322 -8.25 24.86 4.02
CA ASP A 322 -8.01 26.27 4.35
C ASP A 322 -6.62 26.71 3.88
N ALA A 323 -5.60 25.85 4.01
CA ALA A 323 -4.27 26.12 3.46
C ALA A 323 -4.28 26.31 1.93
N LEU A 324 -5.16 25.60 1.21
CA LEU A 324 -5.33 25.81 -0.23
C LEU A 324 -6.00 27.14 -0.59
N ASP A 325 -6.75 27.78 0.30
CA ASP A 325 -7.33 29.13 0.09
C ASP A 325 -6.50 30.26 0.70
N ALA A 326 -5.56 29.93 1.57
CA ALA A 326 -4.70 30.91 2.22
C ALA A 326 -3.80 31.64 1.22
N ARG A 327 -3.34 32.84 1.61
CA ARG A 327 -2.31 33.58 0.88
C ARG A 327 -1.05 32.73 0.75
N ARG A 328 -0.48 32.69 -0.45
CA ARG A 328 0.69 31.85 -0.74
C ARG A 328 1.94 32.66 -1.07
N ILE A 329 3.07 32.05 -0.76
CA ILE A 329 4.39 32.41 -1.27
C ILE A 329 5.05 31.11 -1.76
N GLY A 330 5.26 31.00 -3.06
CA GLY A 330 5.62 29.72 -3.68
C GLY A 330 4.59 28.62 -3.40
N ARG A 331 5.04 27.46 -2.92
CA ARG A 331 4.21 26.32 -2.47
C ARG A 331 3.91 26.37 -0.97
N ILE A 332 4.12 27.50 -0.30
CA ILE A 332 3.79 27.67 1.13
C ILE A 332 2.51 28.48 1.30
N ALA A 333 1.55 27.90 2.02
CA ALA A 333 0.34 28.57 2.49
C ALA A 333 0.60 29.27 3.83
N LEU A 334 0.44 30.59 3.90
CA LEU A 334 0.71 31.38 5.10
C LEU A 334 -0.49 31.33 6.06
N ARG A 335 -0.26 31.02 7.34
CA ARG A 335 -1.33 30.81 8.32
C ARG A 335 -1.86 32.09 8.97
N SER A 336 -1.21 33.23 8.82
CA SER A 336 -1.68 34.51 9.36
C SER A 336 -1.29 35.67 8.45
N PRO A 337 -2.24 36.49 7.98
CA PRO A 337 -1.96 37.77 7.35
C PRO A 337 -1.73 38.81 8.45
N GLY A 338 -0.61 38.69 9.15
CA GLY A 338 -0.31 39.57 10.27
C GLY A 338 1.11 39.38 10.70
N VAL A 339 1.84 40.49 10.74
CA VAL A 339 3.16 40.61 11.37
C VAL A 339 2.99 40.23 12.85
N GLY A 340 3.10 38.94 13.16
CA GLY A 340 3.51 38.52 14.50
C GLY A 340 4.91 39.05 14.68
N ALA A 341 5.14 39.86 15.72
CA ALA A 341 6.41 40.52 16.00
C ALA A 341 7.56 39.50 15.96
N GLY A 342 8.30 39.46 14.85
CA GLY A 342 9.37 38.48 14.67
C GLY A 342 9.78 38.29 13.21
N ARG A 343 10.95 37.67 13.04
CA ARG A 343 11.64 37.46 11.77
C ARG A 343 11.07 36.31 10.93
N LEU A 344 10.27 35.42 11.54
CA LEU A 344 9.74 34.20 10.96
C LEU A 344 8.21 34.20 10.98
N VAL A 345 7.59 33.84 9.87
CA VAL A 345 6.13 33.73 9.69
C VAL A 345 5.75 32.25 9.56
N SER A 346 4.71 31.82 10.28
CA SER A 346 4.23 30.44 10.20
C SER A 346 3.52 30.17 8.87
N GLY A 347 3.87 29.05 8.25
CA GLY A 347 3.27 28.55 7.03
C GLY A 347 3.01 27.06 7.05
N PHE A 348 2.40 26.58 5.97
CA PHE A 348 2.13 25.18 5.71
C PHE A 348 2.62 24.84 4.30
N TRP A 349 3.60 23.95 4.22
CA TRP A 349 4.16 23.53 2.94
C TRP A 349 3.20 22.57 2.25
N LEU A 350 2.68 23.00 1.09
CA LEU A 350 1.66 22.25 0.39
C LEU A 350 2.19 20.93 -0.16
N ASP A 351 3.47 20.81 -0.55
CA ASP A 351 3.92 19.61 -1.25
C ASP A 351 4.16 18.40 -0.32
N ALA A 352 4.60 18.63 0.92
CA ALA A 352 4.77 17.57 1.93
C ALA A 352 3.79 17.66 3.11
N GLN A 353 2.90 18.65 3.10
CA GLN A 353 1.85 18.87 4.11
C GLN A 353 2.40 18.99 5.54
N ARG A 354 3.46 19.79 5.70
CA ARG A 354 4.15 20.02 6.98
C ARG A 354 4.11 21.49 7.40
N PRO A 355 4.13 21.77 8.72
CA PRO A 355 4.37 23.12 9.20
C PRO A 355 5.77 23.60 8.79
N VAL A 356 5.86 24.87 8.42
CA VAL A 356 7.11 25.54 8.07
C VAL A 356 7.17 26.93 8.67
N TRP A 357 8.38 27.48 8.71
CA TRP A 357 8.66 28.86 9.05
C TRP A 357 9.28 29.56 7.85
N VAL A 358 8.74 30.73 7.52
CA VAL A 358 9.11 31.49 6.33
C VAL A 358 9.71 32.83 6.76
N ARG A 359 10.88 33.16 6.22
CA ARG A 359 11.41 34.52 6.28
C ARG A 359 11.27 35.17 4.92
N THR A 360 10.73 36.39 4.91
CA THR A 360 10.57 37.20 3.69
C THR A 360 11.44 38.44 3.75
N ALA A 361 11.93 38.88 2.59
CA ALA A 361 12.68 40.12 2.44
C ALA A 361 12.28 40.84 1.14
N GLY A 362 12.75 42.09 0.98
CA GLY A 362 12.61 42.84 -0.27
C GLY A 362 13.21 42.12 -1.48
N LEU A 363 12.79 42.50 -2.68
CA LEU A 363 13.25 41.87 -3.94
C LEU A 363 14.77 42.02 -4.15
N ASP A 364 15.34 43.12 -3.68
CA ASP A 364 16.77 43.42 -3.69
C ASP A 364 17.60 42.43 -2.84
N ALA A 365 16.96 41.73 -1.90
CA ALA A 365 17.60 40.73 -1.05
C ALA A 365 17.63 39.32 -1.67
N GLY A 366 17.10 39.11 -2.88
CA GLY A 366 16.92 37.79 -3.49
C GLY A 366 18.19 36.94 -3.53
N GLU A 367 19.30 37.48 -4.06
CA GLU A 367 20.57 36.75 -4.11
C GLU A 367 21.13 36.40 -2.74
N ARG A 368 20.94 37.30 -1.76
CA ARG A 368 21.41 37.07 -0.38
C ARG A 368 20.66 35.90 0.24
N LEU A 369 19.33 35.88 0.12
CA LEU A 369 18.50 34.79 0.63
C LEU A 369 18.78 33.46 -0.08
N ALA A 370 19.01 33.48 -1.39
CA ALA A 370 19.38 32.27 -2.14
C ALA A 370 20.74 31.71 -1.69
N ARG A 371 21.74 32.57 -1.46
CA ARG A 371 23.04 32.16 -0.91
C ARG A 371 22.92 31.56 0.50
N GLU A 372 22.12 32.18 1.35
CA GLU A 372 21.83 31.65 2.68
C GLU A 372 21.13 30.30 2.63
N ALA A 373 20.08 30.17 1.79
CA ALA A 373 19.37 28.91 1.61
C ALA A 373 20.31 27.80 1.10
N ALA A 374 21.22 28.12 0.18
CA ALA A 374 22.25 27.19 -0.29
C ALA A 374 23.22 26.78 0.84
N LEU A 375 23.67 27.73 1.66
CA LEU A 375 24.51 27.45 2.82
C LEU A 375 23.79 26.54 3.81
N GLN A 376 22.54 26.84 4.15
CA GLN A 376 21.75 26.06 5.10
C GLN A 376 21.48 24.62 4.61
N ARG A 377 21.22 24.45 3.31
CA ARG A 377 21.10 23.11 2.69
C ARG A 377 22.39 22.30 2.78
N ALA A 378 23.54 22.95 2.61
CA ALA A 378 24.84 22.28 2.66
C ALA A 378 25.22 21.80 4.07
N LEU A 379 24.68 22.42 5.12
CA LEU A 379 25.05 22.09 6.50
C LEU A 379 24.59 20.70 6.92
N ALA A 380 23.36 20.27 6.58
CA ALA A 380 22.79 18.97 6.99
C ALA A 380 23.08 18.57 8.46
N LEU A 381 23.09 19.55 9.37
CA LEU A 381 23.50 19.39 10.77
C LEU A 381 22.31 19.07 11.68
N PRO A 382 22.49 18.26 12.73
CA PRO A 382 21.49 18.13 13.80
C PRO A 382 21.16 19.48 14.43
N GLY A 383 19.87 19.78 14.57
CA GLY A 383 19.39 21.01 15.19
C GLY A 383 19.44 22.25 14.29
N VAL A 384 19.73 22.11 12.99
CA VAL A 384 19.49 23.15 11.98
C VAL A 384 18.28 22.74 11.13
N ALA A 385 17.31 23.64 10.97
CA ALA A 385 16.09 23.38 10.22
C ALA A 385 16.42 23.20 8.73
N PRO A 386 15.92 22.16 8.06
CA PRO A 386 16.15 21.97 6.63
C PRO A 386 15.34 22.99 5.83
N VAL A 387 15.98 23.62 4.84
CA VAL A 387 15.30 24.46 3.85
C VAL A 387 14.49 23.57 2.92
N VAL A 388 13.21 23.91 2.72
CA VAL A 388 12.33 23.20 1.79
C VAL A 388 12.03 23.98 0.52
N GLU A 389 12.05 25.31 0.59
CA GLU A 389 11.77 26.18 -0.55
C GLU A 389 12.48 27.52 -0.35
N ASP A 390 12.98 28.12 -1.42
CA ASP A 390 13.43 29.50 -1.45
C ASP A 390 13.17 30.08 -2.85
N GLY A 391 13.07 31.40 -2.94
CA GLY A 391 12.91 32.06 -4.23
C GLY A 391 12.27 33.43 -4.12
N VAL A 392 11.64 33.87 -5.21
CA VAL A 392 10.92 35.14 -5.30
C VAL A 392 9.49 34.86 -5.73
N ALA A 393 8.53 35.27 -4.91
CA ALA A 393 7.11 35.12 -5.20
C ALA A 393 6.30 36.24 -4.54
N SER A 394 5.17 36.61 -5.14
CA SER A 394 4.24 37.60 -4.57
C SER A 394 4.92 38.94 -4.19
N GLY A 395 5.96 39.34 -4.93
CA GLY A 395 6.71 40.59 -4.71
C GLY A 395 7.74 40.55 -3.57
N SER A 396 8.13 39.37 -3.07
CA SER A 396 9.12 39.24 -1.99
C SER A 396 10.07 38.07 -2.25
N ALA A 397 11.33 38.24 -1.87
CA ALA A 397 12.26 37.12 -1.74
C ALA A 397 11.96 36.37 -0.43
N TYR A 398 12.13 35.05 -0.41
CA TYR A 398 11.84 34.26 0.78
C TYR A 398 12.69 32.99 0.88
N VAL A 399 12.80 32.49 2.11
CA VAL A 399 13.29 31.15 2.45
C VAL A 399 12.32 30.51 3.42
N ALA A 400 12.02 29.23 3.22
CA ALA A 400 11.13 28.44 4.04
C ALA A 400 11.86 27.20 4.58
N VAL A 401 11.72 26.97 5.88
CA VAL A 401 12.36 25.86 6.59
C VAL A 401 11.32 25.02 7.31
N VAL A 402 11.54 23.70 7.39
CA VAL A 402 10.68 22.82 8.19
C VAL A 402 11.12 22.88 9.65
N GLY A 403 10.16 23.12 10.54
CA GLY A 403 10.39 23.09 11.97
C GLY A 403 9.08 23.07 12.74
N ASP A 404 9.03 22.24 13.76
CA ASP A 404 7.96 22.23 14.76
C ASP A 404 8.24 23.31 15.83
N GLY A 405 7.24 23.59 16.65
CA GLY A 405 7.35 24.58 17.73
C GLY A 405 7.16 26.02 17.25
N GLU A 406 7.56 26.97 18.08
CA GLU A 406 7.42 28.41 17.86
C GLU A 406 8.77 29.10 18.03
N PRO A 407 9.00 30.28 17.41
CA PRO A 407 10.18 31.10 17.69
C PRO A 407 10.39 31.27 19.19
N LEU A 408 11.62 31.06 19.65
CA LEU A 408 11.95 31.11 21.06
C LEU A 408 11.77 32.54 21.58
N VAL A 409 10.77 32.71 22.44
CA VAL A 409 10.57 33.91 23.22
C VAL A 409 11.20 33.70 24.60
N VAL A 410 12.10 34.61 24.98
CA VAL A 410 12.68 34.63 26.32
C VAL A 410 11.64 35.28 27.25
N ASP A 411 10.94 34.43 27.99
CA ASP A 411 9.95 34.83 28.97
C ASP A 411 10.51 34.68 30.39
N ALA A 412 10.11 35.56 31.31
CA ALA A 412 10.48 35.50 32.71
C ALA A 412 9.96 34.21 33.40
N ASP A 413 8.90 33.61 32.85
CA ASP A 413 8.25 32.40 33.39
C ASP A 413 8.88 31.09 32.91
N LEU A 414 9.99 31.12 32.15
CA LEU A 414 10.71 29.91 31.78
C LEU A 414 11.31 29.24 33.02
N ARG A 415 10.91 27.99 33.28
CA ARG A 415 11.47 27.19 34.40
C ARG A 415 13.00 27.10 34.29
N SER A 416 13.69 27.20 35.43
CA SER A 416 15.15 27.18 35.54
C SER A 416 15.80 26.05 34.75
N ALA A 417 15.35 24.81 34.94
CA ALA A 417 15.87 23.64 34.23
C ALA A 417 15.63 23.71 32.70
N THR A 418 14.48 24.24 32.26
CA THR A 418 14.15 24.40 30.84
C THR A 418 15.02 25.48 30.19
N ALA A 419 15.23 26.62 30.86
CA ALA A 419 16.10 27.69 30.39
C ALA A 419 17.55 27.20 30.20
N LEU A 420 18.09 26.46 31.17
CA LEU A 420 19.42 25.86 31.09
C LEU A 420 19.52 24.83 29.96
N ALA A 421 18.51 23.97 29.80
CA ALA A 421 18.47 22.98 28.71
C ALA A 421 18.41 23.64 27.32
N ILE A 422 17.63 24.72 27.16
CA ILE A 422 17.56 25.52 25.92
C ILE A 422 18.94 26.14 25.62
N ALA A 423 19.58 26.75 26.62
CA ALA A 423 20.91 27.33 26.46
C ALA A 423 21.96 26.27 26.09
N ALA A 424 21.90 25.08 26.69
CA ALA A 424 22.78 23.97 26.32
C ALA A 424 22.55 23.50 24.88
N ALA A 425 21.28 23.29 24.50
CA ALA A 425 20.90 22.86 23.14
C ALA A 425 21.36 23.85 22.07
N THR A 426 21.09 25.14 22.27
CA THR A 426 21.53 26.21 21.36
C THR A 426 23.05 26.29 21.26
N THR A 427 23.78 26.15 22.38
CA THR A 427 25.25 26.09 22.38
C THR A 427 25.77 24.92 21.55
N ARG A 428 25.15 23.73 21.62
CA ARG A 428 25.56 22.59 20.79
C ARG A 428 25.30 22.82 19.30
N ILE A 429 24.20 23.48 18.94
CA ILE A 429 23.91 23.86 17.55
C ILE A 429 24.98 24.83 17.04
N LEU A 430 25.30 25.87 17.81
CA LEU A 430 26.35 26.84 17.46
C LEU A 430 27.74 26.20 17.38
N ARG A 431 28.02 25.18 18.22
CA ARG A 431 29.22 24.34 18.09
C ARG A 431 29.23 23.56 16.78
N ALA A 432 28.11 22.98 16.38
CA ALA A 432 28.01 22.25 15.11
C ALA A 432 28.24 23.18 13.91
N LEU A 433 27.69 24.40 13.94
CA LEU A 433 27.99 25.43 12.92
C LEU A 433 29.48 25.78 12.89
N ALA A 434 30.10 25.99 14.04
CA ALA A 434 31.53 26.29 14.14
C ALA A 434 32.40 25.17 13.54
N LEU A 435 32.06 23.91 13.81
CA LEU A 435 32.75 22.75 13.23
C LEU A 435 32.55 22.64 11.70
N ALA A 436 31.44 23.18 11.19
CA ALA A 436 31.19 23.31 9.76
C ALA A 436 31.81 24.58 9.15
N GLY A 437 32.57 25.37 9.92
CA GLY A 437 33.21 26.60 9.45
C GLY A 437 32.24 27.75 9.20
N VAL A 438 31.03 27.71 9.79
CA VAL A 438 30.00 28.75 9.61
C VAL A 438 29.86 29.59 10.87
N ALA A 439 30.01 30.90 10.73
CA ALA A 439 29.79 31.89 11.77
C ALA A 439 28.37 32.47 11.65
N LEU A 440 27.62 32.45 12.74
CA LEU A 440 26.36 33.18 12.85
C LEU A 440 26.65 34.59 13.40
N PRO A 441 26.05 35.66 12.84
CA PRO A 441 26.35 37.03 13.27
C PRO A 441 25.87 37.33 14.71
N ASP A 442 24.79 36.67 15.13
CA ASP A 442 24.20 36.75 16.45
C ASP A 442 23.36 35.49 16.71
N ALA A 443 23.17 35.13 17.98
CA ALA A 443 22.27 34.04 18.36
C ALA A 443 20.99 34.60 18.99
N ALA A 444 20.30 35.53 18.31
CA ALA A 444 19.02 36.04 18.81
C ALA A 444 18.02 34.88 19.04
N PRO A 445 17.26 34.89 20.15
CA PRO A 445 16.31 33.82 20.48
C PRO A 445 15.33 33.50 19.34
N GLU A 446 14.80 34.52 18.69
CA GLU A 446 13.85 34.41 17.56
C GLU A 446 14.37 33.66 16.33
N ARG A 447 15.69 33.42 16.22
CA ARG A 447 16.27 32.56 15.17
C ARG A 447 16.05 31.09 15.43
N PHE A 448 15.74 30.72 16.66
CA PHE A 448 15.54 29.34 17.10
C PHE A 448 14.07 29.05 17.29
N LEU A 449 13.65 27.85 16.91
CA LEU A 449 12.34 27.29 17.21
C LEU A 449 12.46 26.44 18.47
N HIS A 450 11.48 26.56 19.35
CA HIS A 450 11.38 25.78 20.57
C HIS A 450 10.05 25.03 20.61
N THR A 451 10.15 23.71 20.73
CA THR A 451 9.00 22.82 20.96
C THR A 451 8.81 22.65 22.46
N ARG A 452 7.58 22.87 22.96
CA ARG A 452 7.23 22.62 24.37
C ARG A 452 6.73 21.18 24.57
N GLY A 453 6.92 20.62 25.77
CA GLY A 453 6.37 19.31 26.16
C GLY A 453 7.39 18.16 26.18
N PRO A 454 6.94 16.88 26.16
CA PRO A 454 7.82 15.72 26.33
C PRO A 454 8.81 15.49 25.17
N ALA A 455 8.58 16.10 24.02
CA ALA A 455 9.49 16.13 22.88
C ALA A 455 10.20 17.50 22.76
N ALA A 456 10.44 18.19 23.89
CA ALA A 456 11.04 19.51 23.87
C ALA A 456 12.40 19.50 23.20
N GLY A 457 12.62 20.49 22.36
CA GLY A 457 13.82 20.60 21.54
C GLY A 457 13.97 22.00 20.98
N VAL A 458 15.19 22.30 20.56
CA VAL A 458 15.53 23.57 19.94
C VAL A 458 16.12 23.31 18.56
N VAL A 459 15.71 24.10 17.58
CA VAL A 459 16.22 24.03 16.21
C VAL A 459 16.53 25.44 15.73
N LEU A 460 17.67 25.66 15.10
CA LEU A 460 17.99 26.92 14.43
C LEU A 460 17.27 26.98 13.08
N ALA A 461 16.38 27.94 12.92
CA ALA A 461 15.56 28.13 11.72
C ALA A 461 16.04 29.24 10.80
N ASP A 462 16.75 30.24 11.33
CA ASP A 462 17.15 31.43 10.58
C ASP A 462 18.66 31.66 10.58
N LEU A 463 19.26 31.58 9.39
CA LEU A 463 20.70 31.74 9.15
C LEU A 463 21.05 33.11 8.56
N ASP A 464 20.15 34.08 8.61
CA ASP A 464 20.39 35.36 7.94
C ASP A 464 21.61 36.09 8.50
N GLY A 465 22.51 36.44 7.58
CA GLY A 465 23.84 36.99 7.83
C GLY A 465 24.94 35.97 8.16
N ALA A 466 24.65 34.67 8.17
CA ALA A 466 25.68 33.64 8.38
C ALA A 466 26.69 33.59 7.23
N THR A 467 27.96 33.40 7.55
CA THR A 467 29.05 33.35 6.59
C THR A 467 30.03 32.22 6.90
N THR A 468 30.72 31.73 5.88
CA THR A 468 31.88 30.84 6.08
C THR A 468 33.06 31.66 6.60
N SER A 469 33.69 31.23 7.69
CA SER A 469 34.76 31.97 8.36
C SER A 469 35.69 31.03 9.12
N ASP A 470 37.00 31.31 9.06
CA ASP A 470 38.01 30.61 9.86
C ASP A 470 37.85 30.89 11.37
N ASP A 471 37.23 32.02 11.73
CA ASP A 471 36.97 32.43 13.12
C ASP A 471 35.58 31.97 13.62
N ALA A 472 34.90 31.07 12.90
CA ALA A 472 33.54 30.63 13.23
C ALA A 472 33.40 30.11 14.67
N ALA A 473 34.43 29.44 15.21
CA ALA A 473 34.44 28.97 16.59
C ALA A 473 34.40 30.10 17.61
N ALA A 474 35.17 31.17 17.39
CA ALA A 474 35.20 32.33 18.29
C ALA A 474 33.89 33.13 18.19
N ALA A 475 33.42 33.40 16.96
CA ALA A 475 32.17 34.11 16.71
C ALA A 475 30.97 33.40 17.36
N ASN A 476 30.83 32.09 17.13
CA ASN A 476 29.74 31.31 17.70
C ASN A 476 29.85 31.15 19.22
N ALA A 477 31.06 31.14 19.80
CA ALA A 477 31.24 31.14 21.25
C ALA A 477 30.72 32.43 21.90
N ILE A 478 30.99 33.58 21.28
CA ILE A 478 30.46 34.88 21.72
C ILE A 478 28.93 34.88 21.65
N ALA A 479 28.39 34.44 20.52
CA ALA A 479 26.95 34.37 20.31
C ALA A 479 26.26 33.42 21.31
N ALA A 480 26.86 32.26 21.60
CA ALA A 480 26.34 31.28 22.55
C ALA A 480 26.28 31.84 23.98
N ARG A 481 27.34 32.52 24.44
CA ARG A 481 27.34 33.16 25.77
C ARG A 481 26.31 34.29 25.86
N ALA A 482 26.19 35.11 24.82
CA ALA A 482 25.20 36.17 24.77
C ALA A 482 23.77 35.62 24.87
N LEU A 483 23.47 34.53 24.17
CA LEU A 483 22.17 33.87 24.26
C LEU A 483 21.95 33.21 25.62
N ALA A 484 22.94 32.47 26.13
CA ALA A 484 22.86 31.82 27.43
C ALA A 484 22.61 32.85 28.55
N GLY A 485 23.30 33.99 28.52
CA GLY A 485 23.08 35.09 29.47
C GLY A 485 21.72 35.78 29.34
N ARG A 486 21.04 35.67 28.19
CA ARG A 486 19.66 36.15 28.02
C ARG A 486 18.63 35.15 28.52
N VAL A 487 18.84 33.86 28.24
CA VAL A 487 17.88 32.79 28.53
C VAL A 487 17.95 32.35 29.99
N VAL A 488 19.16 32.23 30.53
CA VAL A 488 19.39 31.78 31.91
C VAL A 488 19.26 32.97 32.86
N THR A 489 18.19 32.98 33.66
CA THR A 489 17.94 34.06 34.62
C THR A 489 18.81 33.94 35.87
N ASN A 490 19.05 35.05 36.57
CA ASN A 490 19.77 35.03 37.85
C ASN A 490 19.07 34.15 38.91
N ALA A 491 17.74 34.05 38.85
CA ALA A 491 16.97 33.16 39.71
C ALA A 491 17.30 31.69 39.42
N ALA A 492 17.36 31.30 38.14
CA ALA A 492 17.74 29.94 37.74
C ALA A 492 19.14 29.53 38.22
N VAL A 493 20.07 30.49 38.25
CA VAL A 493 21.44 30.26 38.72
C VAL A 493 21.52 30.17 40.26
N ALA A 494 20.68 30.93 40.97
CA ALA A 494 20.66 30.94 42.43
C ALA A 494 20.19 29.60 43.04
N GLU A 495 19.31 28.88 42.34
CA GLU A 495 18.80 27.57 42.75
C GLU A 495 19.82 26.42 42.61
N LEU A 496 20.94 26.65 41.93
CA LEU A 496 21.96 25.64 41.69
C LEU A 496 22.89 25.44 42.91
N PRO A 497 23.42 24.21 43.10
CA PRO A 497 24.52 23.97 44.02
C PRO A 497 25.70 24.90 43.75
N GLU A 498 26.38 25.35 44.81
CA GLU A 498 27.46 26.35 44.73
C GLU A 498 28.55 25.98 43.72
N HIS A 499 29.05 24.75 43.76
CA HIS A 499 30.05 24.25 42.80
C HIS A 499 29.58 24.31 41.34
N THR A 500 28.32 23.98 41.06
CA THR A 500 27.72 24.05 39.72
C THR A 500 27.56 25.50 39.27
N ARG A 501 27.20 26.38 40.20
CA ARG A 501 27.05 27.83 39.97
C ARG A 501 28.37 28.47 39.56
N GLU A 502 29.44 28.18 40.30
CA GLU A 502 30.79 28.70 40.02
C GLU A 502 31.31 28.21 38.66
N ALA A 503 31.14 26.91 38.37
CA ALA A 503 31.53 26.33 37.09
C ALA A 503 30.77 26.96 35.91
N LEU A 504 29.46 27.15 36.06
CA LEU A 504 28.63 27.81 35.03
C LEU A 504 29.02 29.28 34.85
N ALA A 505 29.25 30.01 35.94
CA ALA A 505 29.68 31.41 35.88
C ALA A 505 31.04 31.54 35.16
N ALA A 506 32.01 30.70 35.49
CA ALA A 506 33.32 30.67 34.84
C ALA A 506 33.21 30.37 33.33
N ALA A 507 32.31 29.47 32.93
CA ALA A 507 32.05 29.15 31.53
C ALA A 507 31.37 30.30 30.77
N LEU A 508 30.49 31.06 31.42
CA LEU A 508 29.76 32.19 30.83
C LEU A 508 30.60 33.47 30.70
N THR A 509 31.58 33.70 31.58
CA THR A 509 32.40 34.93 31.56
C THR A 509 33.82 34.72 31.01
N GLY A 510 34.30 33.48 30.94
CA GLY A 510 35.66 33.15 30.52
C GLY A 510 35.84 32.96 29.01
N SER A 511 37.03 32.49 28.60
CA SER A 511 37.36 32.08 27.23
C SER A 511 37.01 30.61 26.93
N ALA A 512 36.09 30.03 27.69
CA ALA A 512 35.70 28.62 27.57
C ALA A 512 35.26 28.26 26.14
N THR A 513 35.67 27.08 25.67
CA THR A 513 35.23 26.58 24.36
C THR A 513 33.73 26.31 24.37
N LEU A 514 33.11 26.28 23.18
CA LEU A 514 31.69 25.93 23.02
C LEU A 514 31.34 24.58 23.66
N ASP A 515 32.26 23.61 23.63
CA ASP A 515 32.09 22.31 24.27
C ASP A 515 32.07 22.41 25.80
N ALA A 516 33.01 23.16 26.38
CA ALA A 516 33.05 23.38 27.83
C ALA A 516 31.79 24.12 28.32
N LEU A 517 31.33 25.14 27.56
CA LEU A 517 30.09 25.86 27.87
C LEU A 517 28.86 24.94 27.80
N ALA A 518 28.72 24.12 26.75
CA ALA A 518 27.61 23.19 26.63
C ALA A 518 27.56 22.19 27.80
N ARG A 519 28.71 21.63 28.20
CA ARG A 519 28.79 20.69 29.34
C ARG A 519 28.41 21.36 30.66
N ALA A 520 28.88 22.58 30.91
CA ALA A 520 28.53 23.31 32.13
C ALA A 520 27.03 23.61 32.20
N LEU A 521 26.41 23.97 31.07
CA LEU A 521 24.96 24.18 30.97
C LEU A 521 24.17 22.88 31.17
N ASP A 522 24.65 21.77 30.63
CA ASP A 522 24.02 20.44 30.82
C ASP A 522 24.07 19.99 32.27
N GLU A 523 25.22 20.13 32.92
CA GLU A 523 25.38 19.80 34.33
C GLU A 523 24.48 20.67 35.20
N ALA A 524 24.38 21.98 34.90
CA ALA A 524 23.45 22.88 35.55
C ALA A 524 21.99 22.47 35.34
N ALA A 525 21.60 22.11 34.10
CA ALA A 525 20.23 21.68 33.80
C ALA A 525 19.82 20.41 34.56
N LEU A 526 20.76 19.45 34.73
CA LEU A 526 20.54 18.22 35.50
C LEU A 526 20.39 18.44 37.00
N ARG A 527 20.99 19.52 37.53
CA ARG A 527 21.00 19.85 38.96
C ARG A 527 19.96 20.90 39.35
N ALA A 528 19.35 21.55 38.36
CA ALA A 528 18.27 22.50 38.58
C ALA A 528 17.01 21.78 39.11
N PRO A 529 16.28 22.38 40.06
CA PRO A 529 15.05 21.78 40.57
C PRO A 529 14.03 21.62 39.44
N HIS A 530 13.51 20.39 39.27
CA HIS A 530 12.37 20.10 38.41
C HIS A 530 11.09 20.48 39.13
N GLY A 531 10.85 21.79 39.30
CA GLY A 531 9.59 22.30 39.84
C GLY A 531 8.37 21.83 39.03
#